data_AF-A0AAE9ZB46-F1
#
_entry.id   AF-A0AAE9ZB46-F1
#
_cell.length_a   1.000
_cell.length_b   1.000
_cell.length_c   1.000
_cell.angle_alpha   90.00
_cell.angle_beta   90.00
_cell.angle_gamma   90.00
#
_symmetry.space_group_name_H-M   'P 1'
#
loop_
_entity.id
_entity.type
_entity.pdbx_description
1 polymer ?
#
loop_
_entity_poly.entity_id
_entity_poly.type
_entity_poly.pdbx_seq_one_letter_code
_entity_poly.pdbx_strand_id
1 'polypeptide(L)'
;MTGNLLLDSLVSLGAIGLMVLLAWVMFRAPLKPVTEEEAAERLRFDEPDFKPVSWLIDEKGRAAFAEGEDGDYALVSRLGVDLVTRRYPAIAVNAAEEGGALVLKPLDPGSSTVRLHTADAATWARKFS
;
A
#
# COMPACT_ATOMS: atom_id res chain seq x y z
N MET A 1 31.69 -18.77 -42.95
CA MET A 1 31.25 -18.33 -41.61
C MET A 1 29.72 -18.16 -41.57
N THR A 2 28.95 -19.11 -42.10
CA THR A 2 27.48 -19.02 -42.24
C THR A 2 26.77 -20.30 -41.78
N GLY A 3 27.52 -21.25 -41.22
CA GLY A 3 26.96 -22.46 -40.62
C GLY A 3 26.40 -22.12 -39.25
N ASN A 4 25.07 -22.15 -39.14
CA ASN A 4 24.26 -22.09 -37.92
C ASN A 4 23.70 -20.75 -37.40
N LEU A 5 23.54 -19.73 -38.25
CA LEU A 5 22.77 -18.53 -37.88
C LEU A 5 21.39 -18.84 -37.28
N LEU A 6 20.68 -19.85 -37.81
CA LEU A 6 19.39 -20.30 -37.28
C LEU A 6 19.49 -20.96 -35.91
N LEU A 7 20.50 -21.81 -35.69
CA LEU A 7 20.71 -22.46 -34.40
C LEU A 7 21.14 -21.43 -33.34
N ASP A 8 22.05 -20.53 -33.69
CA ASP A 8 22.53 -19.46 -32.82
C ASP A 8 21.39 -18.50 -32.45
N SER A 9 20.48 -18.23 -33.39
CA SER A 9 19.27 -17.45 -33.13
C SER A 9 18.32 -18.17 -32.18
N LEU A 10 18.10 -19.48 -32.36
CA LEU A 10 17.24 -20.28 -31.47
C LEU A 10 17.82 -20.37 -30.05
N VAL A 11 19.13 -20.57 -29.92
CA VAL A 11 19.80 -20.57 -28.61
C VAL A 11 19.68 -19.20 -27.94
N SER A 12 19.89 -18.11 -28.70
CA SER A 12 19.76 -16.75 -28.17
C SER A 12 18.34 -16.44 -27.72
N LEU A 13 17.33 -16.81 -28.51
CA LEU A 13 15.93 -16.65 -28.14
C LEU A 13 15.56 -17.49 -26.91
N GLY A 14 16.09 -18.71 -26.81
CA GLY A 14 15.92 -19.56 -25.62
C GLY A 14 16.51 -18.92 -24.37
N ALA A 15 17.71 -18.34 -24.46
CA ALA A 15 18.34 -17.64 -23.35
C ALA A 15 17.55 -16.39 -22.92
N ILE A 16 17.05 -15.60 -23.88
CA ILE A 16 16.20 -14.43 -23.58
C ILE A 16 14.90 -14.86 -22.91
N GLY A 17 14.23 -15.88 -23.47
CA GLY A 17 12.99 -16.41 -22.90
C GLY A 17 13.19 -16.92 -21.47
N LEU A 18 14.30 -17.60 -21.21
CA LEU A 18 14.67 -18.06 -19.87
C LEU A 18 14.91 -16.90 -18.90
N MET A 19 15.63 -15.85 -19.33
CA MET A 19 15.85 -14.66 -18.50
C MET A 19 14.54 -13.94 -18.16
N VAL A 20 13.63 -13.80 -19.13
CA VAL A 20 12.30 -13.19 -18.90
C VAL A 20 11.47 -14.04 -17.93
N LEU A 21 11.50 -15.37 -18.09
CA LEU A 21 10.78 -16.28 -17.20
C LEU A 21 11.32 -16.19 -15.76
N LEU A 22 12.64 -16.19 -15.59
CA LEU A 22 13.29 -16.04 -14.28
C LEU A 22 12.93 -14.72 -13.63
N ALA A 23 13.01 -13.61 -14.38
CA ALA A 23 12.58 -12.30 -13.88
C ALA A 23 11.10 -12.32 -13.47
N TRP A 24 10.23 -12.87 -14.30
CA TRP A 24 8.81 -12.99 -13.99
C TRP A 24 8.56 -13.81 -12.72
N VAL A 25 9.21 -14.97 -12.55
CA VAL A 25 9.06 -15.78 -11.34
C VAL A 25 9.54 -15.04 -10.10
N MET A 26 10.67 -14.34 -10.18
CA MET A 26 11.23 -13.60 -9.05
C MET A 26 10.40 -12.38 -8.66
N PHE A 27 9.85 -11.64 -9.62
CA PHE A 27 9.11 -10.40 -9.38
C PHE A 27 7.58 -10.57 -9.29
N ARG A 28 7.05 -11.78 -9.54
CA ARG A 28 5.60 -12.06 -9.43
C ARG A 28 5.14 -12.39 -8.01
N ALA A 29 6.06 -12.55 -7.06
CA ALA A 29 5.67 -12.84 -5.67
C ALA A 29 4.66 -11.77 -5.19
N PRO A 30 3.46 -12.17 -4.75
CA PRO A 30 2.49 -11.22 -4.23
C PRO A 30 3.11 -10.53 -3.02
N LEU A 31 3.00 -9.21 -2.97
CA LEU A 31 3.47 -8.45 -1.83
C LEU A 31 2.73 -8.91 -0.58
N LYS A 32 3.47 -9.02 0.54
CA LYS A 32 2.89 -9.42 1.83
C LYS A 32 1.78 -8.43 2.22
N PRO A 33 0.59 -8.90 2.64
CA PRO A 33 -0.44 -7.98 3.12
C PRO A 33 0.07 -7.22 4.35
N VAL A 34 -0.28 -5.95 4.44
CA VAL A 34 -0.07 -5.11 5.63
C VAL A 34 -0.93 -5.65 6.75
N THR A 35 -0.30 -6.07 7.85
CA THR A 35 -0.98 -6.46 9.09
C THR A 35 -0.97 -5.30 10.07
N GLU A 36 -1.86 -5.36 11.07
CA GLU A 36 -1.88 -4.38 12.17
C GLU A 36 -0.54 -4.31 12.89
N GLU A 37 0.04 -5.47 13.19
CA GLU A 37 1.31 -5.59 13.91
C GLU A 37 2.46 -4.91 13.15
N GLU A 38 2.59 -5.19 11.85
CA GLU A 38 3.62 -4.57 11.01
C GLU A 38 3.39 -3.06 10.85
N ALA A 39 2.12 -2.66 10.69
CA ALA A 39 1.77 -1.25 10.59
C ALA A 39 2.07 -0.50 11.90
N ALA A 40 1.76 -1.09 13.04
CA ALA A 40 2.04 -0.52 14.36
C ALA A 40 3.55 -0.45 14.63
N GLU A 41 4.32 -1.47 14.26
CA GLU A 41 5.77 -1.46 14.38
C GLU A 41 6.39 -0.35 13.53
N ARG A 42 5.97 -0.25 12.27
CA ARG A 42 6.45 0.80 11.36
C ARG A 42 6.06 2.19 11.84
N LEU A 43 4.81 2.37 12.25
CA LEU A 43 4.29 3.64 12.75
C LEU A 43 5.05 4.10 14.00
N ARG A 44 5.34 3.19 14.93
CA ARG A 44 6.14 3.49 16.13
C ARG A 44 7.57 3.88 15.80
N PHE A 45 8.14 3.35 14.72
CA PHE A 45 9.48 3.71 14.27
C PHE A 45 9.51 5.10 13.63
N ASP A 46 8.56 5.41 12.76
CA ASP A 46 8.52 6.68 12.01
C ASP A 46 7.97 7.84 12.86
N GLU A 47 6.94 7.59 13.68
CA GLU A 47 6.19 8.57 14.46
C GLU A 47 6.07 8.09 15.93
N PRO A 48 7.15 8.14 16.73
CA PRO A 48 7.19 7.56 18.08
C PRO A 48 6.26 8.26 19.08
N ASP A 49 5.81 9.47 18.79
CA ASP A 49 4.84 10.23 19.58
C ASP A 49 3.39 9.89 19.23
N PHE A 50 3.13 9.24 18.09
CA PHE A 50 1.79 8.84 17.68
C PHE A 50 1.31 7.62 18.46
N LYS A 51 0.13 7.74 19.09
CA LYS A 51 -0.48 6.68 19.90
C LYS A 51 -1.78 6.20 19.25
N PRO A 52 -1.78 5.06 18.54
CA PRO A 52 -2.97 4.57 17.86
C PRO A 52 -4.01 4.06 18.87
N VAL A 53 -5.26 4.53 18.76
CA VAL A 53 -6.41 4.06 19.55
C VAL A 53 -7.31 3.11 18.78
N SER A 54 -7.35 3.23 17.46
CA SER A 54 -8.21 2.43 16.59
C SER A 54 -7.53 2.22 15.24
N TRP A 55 -7.69 1.02 14.69
CA TRP A 55 -7.13 0.62 13.40
C TRP A 55 -8.23 0.30 12.40
N LEU A 56 -7.91 0.51 11.12
CA LEU A 56 -8.69 0.12 9.97
C LEU A 56 -7.74 -0.46 8.92
N ILE A 57 -7.96 -1.71 8.52
CA ILE A 57 -7.09 -2.40 7.57
C ILE A 57 -7.86 -2.61 6.27
N ASP A 58 -7.23 -2.31 5.14
CA ASP A 58 -7.77 -2.62 3.82
C ASP A 58 -7.91 -4.13 3.66
N GLU A 59 -9.03 -4.61 3.13
CA GLU A 59 -9.31 -6.04 2.91
C GLU A 59 -8.24 -6.74 2.06
N LYS A 60 -7.58 -5.99 1.16
CA LYS A 60 -6.50 -6.52 0.32
C LYS A 60 -5.13 -6.39 0.97
N GLY A 61 -5.06 -5.93 2.22
CA GLY A 61 -3.82 -5.72 2.96
C GLY A 61 -2.89 -4.72 2.28
N ARG A 62 -3.41 -3.70 1.60
CA ARG A 62 -2.55 -2.71 0.91
C ARG A 62 -2.13 -1.57 1.81
N ALA A 63 -2.95 -1.27 2.80
CA ALA A 63 -2.74 -0.19 3.74
C ALA A 63 -3.50 -0.46 5.05
N ALA A 64 -3.01 0.18 6.11
CA ALA A 64 -3.65 0.29 7.41
C ALA A 64 -3.76 1.78 7.77
N PHE A 65 -4.87 2.16 8.37
CA PHE A 65 -5.16 3.51 8.80
C PHE A 65 -5.45 3.49 10.29
N ALA A 66 -4.80 4.39 11.02
CA ALA A 66 -4.91 4.51 12.46
C ALA A 66 -5.47 5.88 12.83
N GLU A 67 -6.30 5.88 13.86
CA GLU A 67 -6.70 7.09 14.60
C GLU A 67 -5.83 7.19 15.85
N GLY A 68 -5.30 8.38 16.12
CA GLY A 68 -4.47 8.69 17.27
C GLY A 68 -5.28 9.23 18.45
N GLU A 69 -4.71 9.17 19.66
CA GLU A 69 -5.33 9.73 20.88
C GLU A 69 -5.65 11.23 20.76
N ASP A 70 -4.84 11.98 20.00
CA ASP A 70 -4.98 13.43 19.82
C ASP A 70 -5.97 13.80 18.68
N GLY A 71 -6.65 12.80 18.10
CA GLY A 71 -7.58 12.97 16.98
C GLY A 71 -6.89 13.14 15.62
N ASP A 72 -5.57 13.02 15.57
CA ASP A 72 -4.81 12.90 14.35
C ASP A 72 -4.94 11.49 13.75
N TYR A 73 -4.52 11.36 12.49
CA TYR A 73 -4.63 10.10 11.76
C TYR A 73 -3.30 9.72 11.14
N ALA A 74 -3.04 8.43 11.02
CA ALA A 74 -1.85 7.92 10.35
C ALA A 74 -2.25 6.86 9.32
N LEU A 75 -1.68 6.95 8.12
CA LEU A 75 -1.77 5.94 7.09
C LEU A 75 -0.43 5.23 6.97
N VAL A 76 -0.45 3.92 7.12
CA VAL A 76 0.67 3.05 6.76
C VAL A 76 0.28 2.33 5.48
N SER A 77 1.04 2.51 4.41
CA SER A 77 0.76 1.86 3.12
C SER A 77 1.99 1.22 2.55
N ARG A 78 1.79 0.24 1.65
CA ARG A 78 2.90 -0.44 1.01
C ARG A 78 3.38 0.33 -0.23
N LEU A 79 4.68 0.61 -0.29
CA LEU A 79 5.37 1.16 -1.45
C LEU A 79 6.44 0.18 -1.92
N GLY A 80 6.11 -0.65 -2.91
CA GLY A 80 6.98 -1.75 -3.32
C GLY A 80 7.12 -2.79 -2.20
N VAL A 81 8.35 -3.06 -1.76
CA VAL A 81 8.62 -4.01 -0.67
C VAL A 81 8.53 -3.38 0.71
N ASP A 82 8.56 -2.05 0.80
CA ASP A 82 8.62 -1.31 2.06
C ASP A 82 7.24 -0.78 2.50
N LEU A 83 7.17 -0.38 3.76
CA LEU A 83 6.04 0.33 4.34
C LEU A 83 6.39 1.80 4.50
N VAL A 84 5.46 2.67 4.12
CA VAL A 84 5.59 4.12 4.28
C VAL A 84 4.47 4.63 5.17
N THR A 85 4.84 5.56 6.05
CA THR A 85 3.94 6.19 7.01
C THR A 85 3.63 7.60 6.56
N ARG A 86 2.37 8.00 6.72
CA ARG A 86 1.94 9.38 6.51
C ARG A 86 0.95 9.80 7.58
N ARG A 87 1.33 10.80 8.35
CA ARG A 87 0.49 11.40 9.39
C ARG A 87 -0.32 12.57 8.83
N TYR A 88 -1.54 12.71 9.33
CA TYR A 88 -2.48 13.74 8.96
C TYR A 88 -3.08 14.37 10.23
N PRO A 89 -2.97 15.69 10.39
CA PRO A 89 -3.76 16.40 11.39
C PRO A 89 -5.26 16.16 11.19
N ALA A 90 -6.05 16.19 12.27
CA ALA A 90 -7.50 15.98 12.23
C ALA A 90 -8.22 16.79 11.13
N ILE A 91 -7.83 18.06 10.97
CA ILE A 91 -8.42 18.99 10.01
C ILE A 91 -7.91 18.84 8.58
N ALA A 92 -6.87 18.02 8.35
CA ALA A 92 -6.14 17.96 7.07
C ALA A 92 -6.64 16.86 6.13
N VAL A 93 -7.56 16.01 6.60
CA VAL A 93 -8.13 14.90 5.83
C VAL A 93 -9.65 14.94 5.90
N ASN A 94 -10.27 14.94 4.74
CA ASN A 94 -11.70 14.63 4.62
C ASN A 94 -11.84 13.14 4.32
N ALA A 95 -12.79 12.46 4.95
CA ALA A 95 -13.13 11.09 4.62
C ALA A 95 -14.60 11.00 4.23
N ALA A 96 -14.90 10.17 3.24
CA ALA A 96 -16.27 9.84 2.86
C ALA A 96 -16.36 8.36 2.52
N GLU A 97 -17.53 7.78 2.74
CA GLU A 97 -17.84 6.45 2.22
C GLU A 97 -18.27 6.58 0.74
N GLU A 98 -17.57 5.89 -0.15
CA GLU A 98 -17.95 5.78 -1.57
C GLU A 98 -17.88 4.31 -1.99
N GLY A 99 -19.04 3.71 -2.31
CA GLY A 99 -19.09 2.35 -2.87
C GLY A 99 -18.53 1.26 -1.96
N GLY A 100 -18.75 1.36 -0.64
CA GLY A 100 -18.23 0.39 0.35
C GLY A 100 -16.72 0.54 0.64
N ALA A 101 -16.13 1.68 0.27
CA ALA A 101 -14.76 2.02 0.60
C ALA A 101 -14.70 3.34 1.35
N LEU A 102 -13.77 3.45 2.30
CA LEU A 102 -13.41 4.72 2.91
C LEU A 102 -12.46 5.46 1.96
N VAL A 103 -12.90 6.62 1.47
CA VAL A 103 -12.13 7.48 0.58
C VAL A 103 -11.56 8.64 1.39
N LEU A 104 -10.26 8.59 1.63
CA LEU A 104 -9.51 9.64 2.31
C LEU A 104 -9.01 10.64 1.26
N LYS A 105 -9.42 11.89 1.41
CA LYS A 105 -9.06 13.03 0.55
C LYS A 105 -8.26 14.02 1.40
N PRO A 106 -6.91 13.92 1.39
CA PRO A 106 -6.07 14.94 2.02
C PRO A 106 -6.33 16.30 1.36
N LEU A 107 -6.29 17.36 2.15
CA LEU A 107 -6.48 18.73 1.66
C LEU A 107 -5.23 19.29 0.94
N ASP A 108 -4.09 18.63 1.09
CA ASP A 108 -2.84 18.99 0.42
C ASP A 108 -2.89 18.63 -1.09
N PRO A 109 -2.73 19.60 -2.01
CA PRO A 109 -2.87 19.39 -3.45
C PRO A 109 -1.85 18.42 -4.07
N GLY A 110 -0.74 18.12 -3.40
CA GLY A 110 0.23 17.12 -3.84
C GLY A 110 -0.13 15.67 -3.48
N SER A 111 -1.20 15.46 -2.72
CA SER A 111 -1.51 14.17 -2.11
C SER A 111 -2.51 13.36 -2.92
N SER A 112 -2.19 12.10 -3.15
CA SER A 112 -3.13 11.16 -3.77
C SER A 112 -4.25 10.80 -2.81
N THR A 113 -5.48 10.75 -3.33
CA THR A 113 -6.63 10.16 -2.66
C THR A 113 -6.38 8.67 -2.36
N VAL A 114 -6.67 8.25 -1.13
CA VAL A 114 -6.50 6.86 -0.71
C VAL A 114 -7.87 6.20 -0.55
N ARG A 115 -8.00 4.97 -1.05
CA ARG A 115 -9.24 4.18 -0.96
C ARG A 115 -8.99 2.89 -0.21
N LEU A 116 -9.66 2.73 0.93
CA LEU A 116 -9.58 1.55 1.79
C LEU A 116 -10.90 0.78 1.68
N HIS A 117 -10.84 -0.44 1.18
CA HIS A 117 -12.01 -1.32 1.15
C HIS A 117 -12.11 -2.06 2.47
N THR A 118 -13.23 -1.94 3.14
CA THR A 118 -13.45 -2.50 4.47
C THR A 118 -14.93 -2.42 4.83
N ALA A 119 -15.42 -3.44 5.54
CA ALA A 119 -16.79 -3.49 6.05
C ALA A 119 -17.12 -2.31 6.99
N ASP A 120 -16.11 -1.74 7.65
CA ASP A 120 -16.28 -0.65 8.62
C ASP A 120 -16.18 0.76 8.01
N ALA A 121 -16.14 0.87 6.68
CA ALA A 121 -15.97 2.15 5.98
C ALA A 121 -17.03 3.19 6.39
N ALA A 122 -18.30 2.78 6.50
CA ALA A 122 -19.39 3.65 6.93
C ALA A 122 -19.20 4.18 8.35
N THR A 123 -18.76 3.31 9.28
CA THR A 123 -18.51 3.66 10.67
C THR A 123 -17.39 4.68 10.78
N TRP A 124 -16.32 4.49 10.00
CA TRP A 124 -15.20 5.41 9.97
C TRP A 124 -15.53 6.74 9.30
N ALA A 125 -16.27 6.74 8.19
CA ALA A 125 -16.65 7.99 7.51
C ALA A 125 -17.44 8.94 8.42
N ARG A 126 -18.26 8.41 9.34
CA ARG A 126 -19.00 9.20 10.33
C ARG A 126 -18.10 9.94 11.33
N LYS A 127 -16.88 9.47 11.57
CA LYS A 127 -15.93 10.17 12.46
C LYS A 127 -15.41 11.49 11.87
N PHE A 128 -15.54 11.65 10.54
CA PHE A 128 -15.06 12.82 9.79
C PHE A 128 -16.20 13.80 9.43
N SER A 129 -17.44 13.54 9.87
CA SER A 129 -18.62 14.39 9.65
C SER A 129 -18.92 15.24 10.86
#